data_AF-A0A7V4HDL8-F1
#
_entry.id   AF-A0A7V4HDL8-F1
#
_cell.length_a   1.000
_cell.length_b   1.000
_cell.length_c   1.000
_cell.angle_alpha   90.00
_cell.angle_beta   90.00
_cell.angle_gamma   90.00
#
_symmetry.space_group_name_H-M   'P 1'
#
loop_
_entity.id
_entity.type
_entity.pdbx_description
1 polymer ?
#
loop_
_entity_poly.entity_id
_entity_poly.type
_entity_poly.pdbx_seq_one_letter_code
_entity_poly.pdbx_strand_id
1 'polypeptide(L)'
;MRDGARRTQLAAGDARAGMGDDRIRLSRWSGCPAEHAAILRNKLQTLEQLRREQSLFSPNSVIRDYVVIAVVGSVACTYVLMEREGKIINHKHFLLSVTEFTDTSDICGDIISYLYGGGGMPIPQEIILGCLPDGQSSLEQFLRQVSGHAVTIRTPQRGDLKKRIDTATDNAKYQLKLEALKKNRREHGLADLANVLQLPHIPKRIEAFDISNLGATNIVGASVVFTDGQPDKKEYRKYKIKTPDGQNDFASMRELVFRRVTQKERPLPDLLLIDGGKGQLSAALDALQLARVNVSIVALAKQEETLFTPTNKTGITLPRDSDALLLLMAIRDEVHRFVISFHRQRRSKTFLGK
;
A
#
# COMPACT_ATOMS: atom_id res chain seq x y z
N MET A 1 -53.55 41.10 31.59
CA MET A 1 -52.32 40.40 32.02
C MET A 1 -52.72 38.98 32.38
N ARG A 2 -52.72 38.08 31.41
CA ARG A 2 -53.14 36.68 31.56
C ARG A 2 -52.12 35.85 30.80
N ASP A 3 -51.44 34.95 31.47
CA ASP A 3 -50.94 33.75 30.82
C ASP A 3 -50.70 32.63 31.84
N GLY A 4 -50.92 31.39 31.40
CA GLY A 4 -50.48 30.19 32.10
C GLY A 4 -51.56 29.24 32.62
N ALA A 5 -52.41 28.69 31.76
CA ALA A 5 -53.14 27.45 32.07
C ALA A 5 -53.36 26.55 30.84
N ARG A 6 -52.79 25.34 30.95
CA ARG A 6 -53.28 24.01 30.50
C ARG A 6 -53.32 23.63 29.00
N ARG A 7 -52.72 22.44 28.75
CA ARG A 7 -53.14 21.25 27.96
C ARG A 7 -53.73 21.55 26.55
N THR A 8 -53.38 20.84 25.48
CA THR A 8 -53.66 19.41 25.24
C THR A 8 -53.05 18.98 23.89
N GLN A 9 -52.81 17.68 23.75
CA GLN A 9 -52.44 16.86 22.58
C GLN A 9 -52.81 17.37 21.17
N LEU A 10 -51.93 17.09 20.19
CA LEU A 10 -52.28 16.27 19.02
C LEU A 10 -51.03 15.81 18.26
N ALA A 11 -51.06 14.53 17.90
CA ALA A 11 -50.08 13.84 17.07
C ALA A 11 -50.34 14.09 15.58
N ALA A 12 -49.32 13.73 14.78
CA ALA A 12 -49.30 13.51 13.33
C ALA A 12 -49.08 14.75 12.44
N GLY A 13 -47.94 14.76 11.74
CA GLY A 13 -47.70 15.64 10.61
C GLY A 13 -46.21 15.79 10.27
N ASP A 14 -45.79 15.14 9.17
CA ASP A 14 -44.66 15.49 8.32
C ASP A 14 -43.21 15.27 8.79
N ALA A 15 -42.80 14.01 8.56
CA ALA A 15 -41.51 13.72 7.96
C ALA A 15 -41.39 14.42 6.58
N ARG A 16 -40.67 15.55 6.52
CA ARG A 16 -39.90 16.08 5.36
C ARG A 16 -39.41 17.51 5.66
N ALA A 17 -38.43 17.63 6.55
CA ALA A 17 -37.65 18.86 6.69
C ALA A 17 -36.17 18.47 6.71
N GLY A 18 -35.50 18.68 5.57
CA GLY A 18 -34.10 18.33 5.39
C GLY A 18 -33.59 18.31 3.94
N MET A 19 -34.38 18.77 2.97
CA MET A 19 -33.97 18.92 1.56
C MET A 19 -33.89 20.38 1.10
N GLY A 20 -33.78 21.31 2.05
CA GLY A 20 -33.88 22.75 1.81
C GLY A 20 -32.58 23.56 1.86
N ASP A 21 -31.40 22.97 2.10
CA ASP A 21 -30.20 23.79 2.38
C ASP A 21 -28.93 23.45 1.57
N ASP A 22 -29.03 22.59 0.55
CA ASP A 22 -27.90 22.35 -0.36
C ASP A 22 -27.89 23.28 -1.60
N ARG A 23 -28.93 24.10 -1.79
CA ARG A 23 -28.98 25.08 -2.89
C ARG A 23 -28.35 26.43 -2.57
N ILE A 24 -28.01 26.71 -1.31
CA ILE A 24 -27.41 28.00 -0.91
C ILE A 24 -25.87 27.91 -0.76
N ARG A 25 -25.27 26.72 -0.79
CA ARG A 25 -23.79 26.56 -0.83
C ARG A 25 -23.17 26.46 -2.22
N LEU A 26 -23.95 26.66 -3.29
CA LEU A 26 -23.48 26.63 -4.68
C LEU A 26 -23.13 28.02 -5.27
N SER A 27 -23.31 29.11 -4.53
CA SER A 27 -23.02 30.48 -5.01
C SER A 27 -21.63 31.01 -4.66
N ARG A 28 -20.75 30.21 -4.04
CA ARG A 28 -19.37 30.62 -3.67
C ARG A 28 -18.25 30.01 -4.52
N TRP A 29 -18.55 29.38 -5.64
CA TRP A 29 -17.54 28.77 -6.53
C TRP A 29 -17.45 29.47 -7.90
N SER A 30 -17.37 30.80 -7.88
CA SER A 30 -17.11 31.63 -9.06
C SER A 30 -15.62 31.71 -9.40
N GLY A 31 -14.94 30.56 -9.48
CA GLY A 31 -13.49 30.50 -9.78
C GLY A 31 -12.92 29.13 -10.08
N CYS A 32 -13.76 28.10 -10.27
CA CYS A 32 -13.28 26.76 -10.61
C CYS A 32 -13.32 26.59 -12.15
N PRO A 33 -12.20 26.26 -12.83
CA PRO A 33 -12.21 26.01 -14.27
C PRO A 33 -13.26 24.95 -14.64
N ALA A 34 -14.02 25.17 -15.72
CA ALA A 34 -15.13 24.30 -16.13
C ALA A 34 -14.72 22.80 -16.22
N GLU A 35 -13.45 22.53 -16.52
CA GLU A 35 -12.87 21.18 -16.54
C GLU A 35 -12.83 20.51 -15.16
N HIS A 36 -12.49 21.25 -14.09
CA HIS A 36 -12.50 20.70 -12.73
C HIS A 36 -13.91 20.37 -12.25
N ALA A 37 -14.90 21.20 -12.60
CA ALA A 37 -16.31 20.94 -12.32
C ALA A 37 -16.82 19.71 -13.09
N ALA A 38 -16.40 19.52 -14.35
CA ALA A 38 -16.73 18.35 -15.15
C ALA A 38 -16.10 17.06 -14.61
N ILE A 39 -14.83 17.10 -14.17
CA ILE A 39 -14.14 15.94 -13.57
C ILE A 39 -14.80 15.54 -12.25
N LEU A 40 -15.16 16.51 -11.40
CA LEU A 40 -15.88 16.26 -10.14
C LEU A 40 -17.28 15.70 -10.41
N ARG A 41 -18.01 16.24 -11.40
CA ARG A 41 -19.34 15.73 -11.80
C ARG A 41 -19.24 14.31 -12.37
N ASN A 42 -18.24 14.01 -13.20
CA ASN A 42 -18.03 12.66 -13.74
C ASN A 42 -17.61 11.68 -12.65
N LYS A 43 -16.78 12.09 -11.67
CA LYS A 43 -16.46 11.26 -10.50
C LYS A 43 -17.70 11.00 -9.64
N LEU A 44 -18.54 12.01 -9.41
CA LEU A 44 -19.81 11.86 -8.69
C LEU A 44 -20.77 10.95 -9.43
N GLN A 45 -20.91 11.09 -10.75
CA GLN A 45 -21.74 10.19 -11.56
C GLN A 45 -21.20 8.77 -11.58
N THR A 46 -19.87 8.58 -11.62
CA THR A 46 -19.25 7.25 -11.56
C THR A 46 -19.48 6.60 -10.19
N LEU A 47 -19.36 7.38 -9.10
CA LEU A 47 -19.69 6.94 -7.75
C LEU A 47 -21.18 6.64 -7.59
N GLU A 48 -22.06 7.42 -8.21
CA GLU A 48 -23.50 7.17 -8.25
C GLU A 48 -23.86 5.94 -9.09
N GLN A 49 -23.13 5.68 -10.18
CA GLN A 49 -23.30 4.47 -11.01
C GLN A 49 -22.84 3.22 -10.26
N LEU A 50 -21.68 3.26 -9.60
CA LEU A 50 -21.21 2.20 -8.69
C LEU A 50 -22.19 1.98 -7.53
N ARG A 51 -22.82 3.04 -7.01
CA ARG A 51 -23.86 2.97 -5.99
C ARG A 51 -25.18 2.40 -6.52
N ARG A 52 -25.53 2.65 -7.80
CA ARG A 52 -26.71 2.07 -8.46
C ARG A 52 -26.50 0.60 -8.84
N GLU A 53 -25.30 0.19 -9.21
CA GLU A 53 -24.94 -1.23 -9.39
C GLU A 53 -25.02 -1.99 -8.06
N GLN A 54 -24.76 -1.32 -6.93
CA GLN A 54 -25.03 -1.83 -5.58
C GLN A 54 -26.51 -1.75 -5.16
N SER A 55 -27.42 -1.26 -6.01
CA SER A 55 -28.85 -1.05 -5.69
C SER A 55 -29.79 -2.01 -6.42
N LEU A 56 -29.27 -3.03 -7.10
CA LEU A 56 -30.08 -4.08 -7.75
C LEU A 56 -30.43 -5.25 -6.82
N PHE A 57 -30.16 -5.13 -5.51
CA PHE A 57 -30.40 -6.22 -4.57
C PHE A 57 -31.86 -6.30 -4.16
N SER A 58 -32.39 -7.52 -4.12
CA SER A 58 -33.74 -7.76 -3.62
C SER A 58 -33.81 -7.42 -2.12
N PRO A 59 -34.89 -6.77 -1.63
CA PRO A 59 -35.00 -6.32 -0.23
C PRO A 59 -34.97 -7.45 0.82
N ASN A 60 -35.10 -8.72 0.41
CA ASN A 60 -35.01 -9.91 1.27
C ASN A 60 -33.67 -10.68 1.15
N SER A 61 -32.67 -10.12 0.47
CA SER A 61 -31.38 -10.79 0.31
C SER A 61 -30.50 -10.59 1.55
N VAL A 62 -30.11 -11.70 2.19
CA VAL A 62 -29.23 -11.64 3.36
C VAL A 62 -27.81 -11.29 2.92
N ILE A 63 -27.29 -10.19 3.46
CA ILE A 63 -25.93 -9.73 3.25
C ILE A 63 -25.04 -10.30 4.37
N ARG A 64 -24.03 -11.10 4.01
CA ARG A 64 -23.15 -11.75 4.98
C ARG A 64 -21.69 -11.59 4.63
N ASP A 65 -20.85 -11.48 5.64
CA ASP A 65 -19.40 -11.69 5.47
C ASP A 65 -18.94 -12.86 6.34
N TYR A 66 -18.00 -13.65 5.84
CA TYR A 66 -17.31 -14.71 6.58
C TYR A 66 -15.91 -14.22 6.90
N VAL A 67 -15.58 -14.12 8.18
CA VAL A 67 -14.28 -13.65 8.65
C VAL A 67 -13.58 -14.75 9.43
N VAL A 68 -12.35 -15.03 9.04
CA VAL A 68 -11.48 -15.99 9.72
C VAL A 68 -10.14 -15.35 10.00
N ILE A 69 -9.51 -15.80 11.08
CA ILE A 69 -8.16 -15.40 11.46
C ILE A 69 -7.35 -16.69 11.60
N ALA A 70 -6.27 -16.79 10.84
CA ALA A 70 -5.28 -17.84 10.99
C ALA A 70 -3.99 -17.23 11.54
N VAL A 71 -3.31 -17.93 12.45
CA VAL A 71 -2.04 -17.48 13.04
C VAL A 71 -0.98 -18.54 12.85
N VAL A 72 0.21 -18.13 12.41
CA VAL A 72 1.40 -18.98 12.32
C VAL A 72 2.60 -18.19 12.83
N GLY A 73 3.18 -18.63 13.95
CA GLY A 73 4.24 -17.90 14.65
C GLY A 73 3.75 -16.52 15.07
N SER A 74 4.48 -15.47 14.67
CA SER A 74 4.16 -14.06 14.95
C SER A 74 3.37 -13.34 13.85
N VAL A 75 2.76 -14.07 12.91
CA VAL A 75 1.98 -13.51 11.81
C VAL A 75 0.56 -14.05 11.80
N ALA A 76 -0.41 -13.14 11.83
CA ALA A 76 -1.82 -13.43 11.65
C ALA A 76 -2.30 -13.01 10.25
N CYS A 77 -3.16 -13.83 9.65
CA CYS A 77 -3.86 -13.52 8.41
C CYS A 77 -5.35 -13.51 8.67
N THR A 78 -5.96 -12.34 8.50
CA THR A 78 -7.41 -12.17 8.53
C THR A 78 -7.94 -12.26 7.12
N TYR A 79 -8.85 -13.20 6.86
CA TYR A 79 -9.44 -13.43 5.54
C TYR A 79 -10.95 -13.21 5.60
N VAL A 80 -11.47 -12.41 4.67
CA VAL A 80 -12.88 -12.01 4.60
C VAL A 80 -13.47 -12.46 3.27
N LEU A 81 -14.52 -13.29 3.30
CA LEU A 81 -15.36 -13.60 2.14
C LEU A 81 -16.64 -12.78 2.23
N MET A 82 -16.95 -12.00 1.19
CA MET A 82 -18.17 -11.20 1.13
C MET A 82 -19.23 -11.93 0.32
N GLU A 83 -20.35 -12.27 0.95
CA GLU A 83 -21.50 -12.92 0.35
C GLU A 83 -22.68 -11.95 0.20
N ARG A 84 -23.26 -11.88 -0.98
CA ARG A 84 -24.53 -11.19 -1.25
C ARG A 84 -25.41 -12.14 -2.05
N GLU A 85 -26.68 -12.26 -1.69
CA GLU A 85 -27.64 -13.14 -2.40
C GLU A 85 -27.18 -14.61 -2.53
N GLY A 86 -26.50 -15.14 -1.51
CA GLY A 86 -26.01 -16.53 -1.52
C GLY A 86 -24.73 -16.76 -2.34
N LYS A 87 -24.21 -15.74 -3.03
CA LYS A 87 -23.02 -15.80 -3.87
C LYS A 87 -21.87 -15.03 -3.24
N ILE A 88 -20.65 -15.56 -3.35
CA ILE A 88 -19.44 -14.82 -3.00
C ILE A 88 -19.20 -13.76 -4.07
N ILE A 89 -19.27 -12.49 -3.68
CA ILE A 89 -19.03 -11.36 -4.58
C ILE A 89 -17.57 -10.91 -4.56
N ASN A 90 -16.85 -11.15 -3.45
CA ASN A 90 -15.49 -10.66 -3.27
C ASN A 90 -14.79 -11.38 -2.11
N HIS A 91 -13.47 -11.25 -2.04
CA HIS A 91 -12.67 -11.63 -0.89
C HIS A 91 -11.57 -10.60 -0.60
N LYS A 92 -11.12 -10.52 0.65
CA LYS A 92 -9.97 -9.71 1.07
C LYS A 92 -9.15 -10.48 2.09
N HIS A 93 -7.86 -10.17 2.18
CA HIS A 93 -7.01 -10.64 3.26
C HIS A 93 -6.10 -9.54 3.77
N PHE A 94 -5.73 -9.62 5.05
CA PHE A 94 -4.88 -8.67 5.74
C PHE A 94 -3.88 -9.44 6.60
N LEU A 95 -2.62 -9.01 6.58
CA LEU A 95 -1.57 -9.58 7.40
C LEU A 95 -1.26 -8.64 8.56
N LEU A 96 -1.13 -9.19 9.76
CA LEU A 96 -0.86 -8.47 11.00
C LEU A 96 0.26 -9.18 11.74
N SER A 97 1.16 -8.40 12.34
CA SER A 97 2.12 -8.94 13.30
C SER A 97 1.44 -9.11 14.66
N VAL A 98 1.54 -10.30 15.24
CA VAL A 98 0.95 -10.64 16.54
C VAL A 98 2.03 -11.22 17.46
N THR A 99 1.80 -11.11 18.77
CA THR A 99 2.63 -11.78 19.77
C THR A 99 2.30 -13.28 19.83
N GLU A 100 3.29 -14.13 20.06
CA GLU A 100 3.11 -15.60 20.06
C GLU A 100 2.16 -16.11 21.14
N PHE A 101 1.91 -15.31 22.19
CA PHE A 101 1.08 -15.66 23.34
C PHE A 101 -0.36 -15.11 23.26
N THR A 102 -0.78 -14.58 22.11
CA THR A 102 -2.12 -14.00 21.98
C THR A 102 -3.09 -15.07 21.53
N ASP A 103 -4.11 -15.37 22.34
CA ASP A 103 -5.16 -16.29 21.93
C ASP A 103 -5.98 -15.69 20.78
N THR A 104 -6.43 -16.55 19.86
CA THR A 104 -7.13 -16.09 18.64
C THR A 104 -8.47 -15.44 18.97
N SER A 105 -9.11 -15.82 20.09
CA SER A 105 -10.33 -15.19 20.63
C SER A 105 -10.11 -13.72 20.98
N ASP A 106 -8.96 -13.43 21.60
CA ASP A 106 -8.64 -12.13 22.18
C ASP A 106 -8.46 -11.08 21.07
N ILE A 107 -7.76 -11.47 20.00
CA ILE A 107 -7.56 -10.61 18.83
C ILE A 107 -8.78 -10.56 17.90
N CYS A 108 -9.72 -11.51 18.01
CA CYS A 108 -10.89 -11.63 17.15
C CYS A 108 -11.74 -10.34 17.24
N GLY A 109 -12.05 -9.89 18.46
CA GLY A 109 -12.86 -8.68 18.69
C GLY A 109 -12.20 -7.40 18.18
N ASP A 110 -10.91 -7.22 18.46
CA ASP A 110 -10.14 -6.04 18.05
C ASP A 110 -10.03 -5.94 16.52
N ILE A 111 -9.74 -7.06 15.85
CA ILE A 111 -9.64 -7.11 14.39
C ILE A 111 -10.98 -6.78 13.73
N ILE A 112 -12.09 -7.33 14.23
CA ILE A 112 -13.43 -7.03 13.70
C ILE A 112 -13.78 -5.55 13.91
N SER A 113 -13.48 -5.01 15.09
CA SER A 113 -13.68 -3.59 15.39
C SER A 113 -12.88 -2.69 14.45
N TYR A 114 -11.62 -3.04 14.18
CA TYR A 114 -10.77 -2.32 13.21
C TYR A 114 -11.33 -2.39 11.79
N LEU A 115 -11.68 -3.59 11.30
CA LEU A 115 -12.15 -3.82 9.93
C LEU A 115 -13.40 -3.01 9.58
N TYR A 116 -14.38 -2.98 10.49
CA TYR A 116 -15.68 -2.38 10.25
C TYR A 116 -15.85 -0.98 10.87
N GLY A 117 -15.13 -0.67 11.95
CA GLY A 117 -15.19 0.64 12.61
C GLY A 117 -14.28 1.71 12.00
N GLY A 118 -13.13 1.32 11.44
CA GLY A 118 -12.15 2.25 10.86
C GLY A 118 -11.62 1.87 9.47
N GLY A 119 -11.77 0.61 9.06
CA GLY A 119 -11.21 0.05 7.82
C GLY A 119 -11.99 0.37 6.54
N GLY A 120 -13.13 1.06 6.64
CA GLY A 120 -13.95 1.47 5.49
C GLY A 120 -14.65 0.32 4.76
N MET A 121 -14.77 -0.86 5.37
CA MET A 121 -15.60 -1.94 4.84
C MET A 121 -17.08 -1.73 5.19
N PRO A 122 -18.00 -1.97 4.25
CA PRO A 122 -19.43 -1.91 4.54
C PRO A 122 -19.82 -3.03 5.51
N ILE A 123 -20.56 -2.68 6.56
CA ILE A 123 -20.96 -3.61 7.61
C ILE A 123 -22.13 -4.46 7.11
N PRO A 124 -22.03 -5.80 7.07
CA PRO A 124 -23.11 -6.68 6.64
C PRO A 124 -24.17 -6.87 7.75
N GLN A 125 -25.32 -7.46 7.40
CA GLN A 125 -26.36 -7.81 8.38
C GLN A 125 -25.93 -8.99 9.25
N GLU A 126 -25.20 -9.95 8.68
CA GLU A 126 -24.61 -11.06 9.41
C GLU A 126 -23.10 -11.12 9.22
N ILE A 127 -22.36 -11.32 10.31
CA ILE A 127 -20.93 -11.60 10.29
C ILE A 127 -20.74 -13.01 10.84
N ILE A 128 -20.25 -13.90 9.99
CA ILE A 128 -19.98 -15.28 10.32
C ILE A 128 -18.50 -15.40 10.69
N LEU A 129 -18.20 -15.79 11.92
CA LEU A 129 -16.84 -15.85 12.45
C LEU A 129 -16.35 -17.30 12.59
N GLY A 130 -15.06 -17.50 12.35
CA GLY A 130 -14.37 -18.75 12.66
C GLY A 130 -14.00 -18.91 14.14
N CYS A 131 -13.84 -17.79 14.85
CA CYS A 131 -13.63 -17.71 16.30
C CYS A 131 -14.87 -17.15 17.00
N LEU A 132 -15.07 -17.50 18.26
CA LEU A 132 -15.99 -16.76 19.12
C LEU A 132 -15.19 -15.59 19.73
N PRO A 133 -15.58 -14.32 19.49
CA PRO A 133 -14.92 -13.19 20.12
C PRO A 133 -15.39 -13.04 21.56
N ASP A 134 -14.48 -12.58 22.43
CA ASP A 134 -14.86 -12.12 23.76
C ASP A 134 -15.77 -10.89 23.64
N GLY A 135 -16.83 -10.84 24.44
CA GLY A 135 -17.75 -9.72 24.44
C GLY A 135 -18.56 -9.54 23.16
N GLN A 136 -18.98 -10.65 22.50
CA GLN A 136 -19.79 -10.62 21.28
C GLN A 136 -20.95 -9.60 21.32
N SER A 137 -21.69 -9.52 22.42
CA SER A 137 -22.81 -8.59 22.57
C SER A 137 -22.40 -7.12 22.50
N SER A 138 -21.25 -6.76 23.10
CA SER A 138 -20.70 -5.40 23.03
C SER A 138 -20.26 -5.05 21.61
N LEU A 139 -19.69 -6.03 20.89
CA LEU A 139 -19.28 -5.86 19.50
C LEU A 139 -20.48 -5.69 18.56
N GLU A 140 -21.54 -6.49 18.71
CA GLU A 140 -22.79 -6.32 17.95
C GLU A 140 -23.42 -4.95 18.18
N GLN A 141 -23.42 -4.46 19.43
CA GLN A 141 -23.93 -3.13 19.76
C GLN A 141 -23.09 -2.01 19.12
N PHE A 142 -21.77 -2.12 19.18
CA PHE A 142 -20.85 -1.19 18.52
C PHE A 142 -21.09 -1.16 17.01
N LEU A 143 -21.12 -2.32 16.35
CA LEU A 143 -21.33 -2.41 14.90
C LEU A 143 -22.70 -1.88 14.49
N ARG A 144 -23.74 -2.10 15.30
CA ARG A 144 -25.08 -1.53 15.08
C ARG A 144 -25.08 0.00 15.17
N GLN A 145 -24.33 0.57 16.10
CA GLN A 145 -24.20 2.02 16.23
C GLN A 145 -23.48 2.63 15.02
N VAL A 146 -22.46 1.95 14.50
CA VAL A 146 -21.70 2.41 13.33
C VAL A 146 -22.49 2.23 12.02
N SER A 147 -23.18 1.10 11.85
CA SER A 147 -23.88 0.76 10.61
C SER A 147 -25.27 1.40 10.49
N GLY A 148 -25.90 1.75 11.62
CA GLY A 148 -27.28 2.21 11.68
C GLY A 148 -28.33 1.10 11.52
N HIS A 149 -27.93 -0.16 11.41
CA HIS A 149 -28.83 -1.32 11.31
C HIS A 149 -28.42 -2.47 12.24
N ALA A 150 -29.32 -3.42 12.47
CA ALA A 150 -28.99 -4.60 13.27
C ALA A 150 -27.89 -5.43 12.58
N VAL A 151 -26.92 -5.89 13.37
CA VAL A 151 -25.81 -6.75 12.94
C VAL A 151 -25.79 -7.95 13.86
N THR A 152 -25.78 -9.16 13.30
CA THR A 152 -25.75 -10.41 14.05
C THR A 152 -24.42 -11.11 13.82
N ILE A 153 -23.74 -11.50 14.90
CA ILE A 153 -22.52 -12.29 14.84
C ILE A 153 -22.86 -13.76 15.08
N ARG A 154 -22.29 -14.67 14.29
CA ARG A 154 -22.52 -16.11 14.42
C ARG A 154 -21.24 -16.89 14.26
N THR A 155 -21.05 -17.91 15.09
CA THR A 155 -19.91 -18.84 15.02
C THR A 155 -20.43 -20.26 14.75
N PRO A 156 -20.62 -20.64 13.48
CA PRO A 156 -21.24 -21.91 13.13
C PRO A 156 -20.33 -23.09 13.44
N GLN A 157 -20.89 -24.15 14.01
CA GLN A 157 -20.15 -25.39 14.32
C GLN A 157 -20.34 -26.49 13.27
N ARG A 158 -21.43 -26.43 12.48
CA ARG A 158 -21.80 -27.42 11.44
C ARG A 158 -22.60 -26.75 10.32
N GLY A 159 -22.82 -27.48 9.22
CA GLY A 159 -23.64 -27.04 8.09
C GLY A 159 -22.88 -26.19 7.06
N ASP A 160 -23.61 -25.57 6.13
CA ASP A 160 -22.99 -24.88 4.98
C ASP A 160 -22.25 -23.60 5.36
N LEU A 161 -22.67 -22.91 6.42
CA LEU A 161 -21.94 -21.75 6.95
C LEU A 161 -20.56 -22.17 7.47
N LYS A 162 -20.48 -23.33 8.14
CA LYS A 162 -19.21 -23.89 8.62
C LYS A 162 -18.30 -24.28 7.46
N LYS A 163 -18.83 -24.91 6.40
CA LYS A 163 -18.04 -25.21 5.19
C LYS A 163 -17.38 -23.97 4.60
N ARG A 164 -18.09 -22.83 4.56
CA ARG A 164 -17.53 -21.56 4.06
C ARG A 164 -16.45 -21.00 4.97
N ILE A 165 -16.60 -21.13 6.28
CA ILE A 165 -15.54 -20.82 7.26
C ILE A 165 -14.33 -21.72 7.04
N ASP A 166 -14.52 -23.01 6.79
CA ASP A 166 -13.41 -23.94 6.55
C ASP A 166 -12.65 -23.56 5.26
N THR A 167 -13.35 -23.31 4.16
CA THR A 167 -12.73 -22.79 2.92
C THR A 167 -11.97 -21.49 3.15
N ALA A 168 -12.56 -20.54 3.88
CA ALA A 168 -11.89 -19.28 4.20
C ALA A 168 -10.64 -19.51 5.05
N THR A 169 -10.68 -20.46 5.99
CA THR A 169 -9.57 -20.80 6.89
C THR A 169 -8.40 -21.39 6.10
N ASP A 170 -8.68 -22.29 5.16
CA ASP A 170 -7.66 -22.87 4.29
C ASP A 170 -7.00 -21.79 3.41
N ASN A 171 -7.79 -20.86 2.88
CA ASN A 171 -7.27 -19.72 2.13
C ASN A 171 -6.38 -18.82 3.00
N ALA A 172 -6.79 -18.54 4.25
CA ALA A 172 -6.00 -17.74 5.18
C ALA A 172 -4.64 -18.39 5.48
N LYS A 173 -4.63 -19.71 5.75
CA LYS A 173 -3.40 -20.50 5.94
C LYS A 173 -2.51 -20.52 4.70
N TYR A 174 -3.11 -20.62 3.52
CA TYR A 174 -2.38 -20.56 2.26
C TYR A 174 -1.68 -19.20 2.08
N GLN A 175 -2.34 -18.09 2.41
CA GLN A 175 -1.71 -16.76 2.37
C GLN A 175 -0.54 -16.64 3.34
N LEU A 176 -0.65 -17.19 4.55
CA LEU A 176 0.47 -17.24 5.51
C LEU A 176 1.66 -18.03 4.96
N LYS A 177 1.39 -19.17 4.33
CA LYS A 177 2.44 -19.98 3.69
C LYS A 177 3.15 -19.20 2.58
N LEU A 178 2.40 -18.48 1.73
CA LEU A 178 2.98 -17.64 0.69
C LEU A 178 3.84 -16.53 1.28
N GLU A 179 3.41 -15.88 2.36
CA GLU A 179 4.22 -14.82 2.99
C GLU A 179 5.49 -15.37 3.63
N ALA A 180 5.43 -16.53 4.29
CA ALA A 180 6.62 -17.19 4.83
C ALA A 180 7.63 -17.54 3.73
N LEU A 181 7.18 -18.07 2.60
CA LEU A 181 8.05 -18.35 1.45
C LEU A 181 8.69 -17.09 0.87
N LYS A 182 7.93 -15.99 0.76
CA LYS A 182 8.47 -14.69 0.32
C LYS A 182 9.51 -14.16 1.29
N LYS A 183 9.25 -14.25 2.61
CA LYS A 183 10.19 -13.83 3.65
C LYS A 183 11.49 -14.62 3.57
N ASN A 184 11.42 -15.94 3.50
CA ASN A 184 12.61 -16.79 3.39
C ASN A 184 13.42 -16.46 2.13
N ARG A 185 12.76 -16.30 0.97
CA ARG A 185 13.43 -15.88 -0.27
C ARG A 185 14.10 -14.51 -0.15
N ARG A 186 13.49 -13.54 0.54
CA ARG A 186 14.12 -12.23 0.79
C ARG A 186 15.36 -12.36 1.66
N GLU A 187 15.28 -13.11 2.75
CA GLU A 187 16.39 -13.32 3.68
C GLU A 187 17.55 -14.06 2.99
N HIS A 188 17.23 -15.12 2.24
CA HIS A 188 18.20 -15.82 1.39
C HIS A 188 18.80 -14.90 0.34
N GLY A 189 17.98 -14.11 -0.37
CA GLY A 189 18.45 -13.18 -1.39
C GLY A 189 19.39 -12.10 -0.83
N LEU A 190 19.14 -11.61 0.39
CA LEU A 190 20.03 -10.68 1.08
C LEU A 190 21.36 -11.34 1.50
N ALA A 191 21.30 -12.58 2.01
CA ALA A 191 22.49 -13.33 2.40
C ALA A 191 23.35 -13.69 1.18
N ASP A 192 22.73 -14.20 0.12
CA ASP A 192 23.39 -14.50 -1.16
C ASP A 192 24.01 -13.25 -1.76
N LEU A 193 23.30 -12.12 -1.74
CA LEU A 193 23.81 -10.84 -2.22
C LEU A 193 25.05 -10.40 -1.42
N ALA A 194 25.02 -10.55 -0.10
CA ALA A 194 26.16 -10.24 0.76
C ALA A 194 27.37 -11.12 0.42
N ASN A 195 27.16 -12.41 0.20
CA ASN A 195 28.21 -13.36 -0.16
C ASN A 195 28.83 -13.04 -1.53
N VAL A 196 28.00 -12.84 -2.55
CA VAL A 196 28.44 -12.55 -3.92
C VAL A 196 29.24 -11.26 -3.99
N LEU A 197 28.77 -10.22 -3.30
CA LEU A 197 29.42 -8.91 -3.29
C LEU A 197 30.52 -8.79 -2.23
N GLN A 198 30.77 -9.85 -1.45
CA GLN A 198 31.73 -9.89 -0.34
C GLN A 198 31.53 -8.73 0.65
N LEU A 199 30.26 -8.45 0.99
CA LEU A 199 29.91 -7.40 1.94
C LEU A 199 30.31 -7.82 3.36
N PRO A 200 30.68 -6.85 4.22
CA PRO A 200 31.05 -7.15 5.61
C PRO A 200 29.88 -7.70 6.43
N HIS A 201 28.65 -7.31 6.08
CA HIS A 201 27.41 -7.73 6.74
C HIS A 201 26.28 -7.85 5.71
N ILE A 202 25.21 -8.56 6.09
CA ILE A 202 23.98 -8.63 5.29
C ILE A 202 23.37 -7.21 5.18
N PRO A 203 23.13 -6.69 3.96
CA PRO A 203 22.70 -5.30 3.78
C PRO A 203 21.22 -5.15 4.12
N LYS A 204 20.92 -4.63 5.32
CA LYS A 204 19.52 -4.41 5.76
C LYS A 204 18.88 -3.24 5.03
N ARG A 205 19.64 -2.18 4.76
CA ARG A 205 19.20 -1.00 4.04
C ARG A 205 19.91 -0.88 2.70
N ILE A 206 19.17 -1.07 1.61
CA ILE A 206 19.66 -0.89 0.24
C ILE A 206 19.01 0.37 -0.33
N GLU A 207 19.80 1.32 -0.84
CA GLU A 207 19.26 2.49 -1.54
C GLU A 207 19.69 2.46 -3.01
N ALA A 208 18.71 2.50 -3.91
CA ALA A 208 18.92 2.39 -5.34
C ALA A 208 18.64 3.70 -6.07
N PHE A 209 19.47 4.02 -7.06
CA PHE A 209 19.46 5.29 -7.80
C PHE A 209 19.28 5.07 -9.30
N ASP A 210 18.47 5.93 -9.91
CA ASP A 210 18.31 6.05 -11.36
C ASP A 210 18.28 7.52 -11.77
N ILE A 211 18.72 7.80 -12.99
CA ILE A 211 18.66 9.09 -13.65
C ILE A 211 17.72 8.98 -14.86
N SER A 212 16.66 9.77 -14.86
CA SER A 212 15.73 9.84 -15.98
C SER A 212 15.70 11.22 -16.61
N ASN A 213 15.90 11.22 -17.93
CA ASN A 213 15.85 12.40 -18.77
C ASN A 213 14.40 12.67 -19.22
N LEU A 214 13.77 13.71 -18.69
CA LEU A 214 12.41 14.16 -19.07
C LEU A 214 12.49 15.22 -20.18
N GLY A 215 13.13 14.89 -21.30
CA GLY A 215 13.39 15.80 -22.41
C GLY A 215 14.74 16.51 -22.33
N ALA A 216 14.93 17.59 -23.08
CA ALA A 216 16.24 18.22 -23.28
C ALA A 216 16.81 18.97 -22.05
N THR A 217 15.96 19.42 -21.12
CA THR A 217 16.35 20.35 -20.03
C THR A 217 15.92 19.93 -18.63
N ASN A 218 15.20 18.81 -18.46
CA ASN A 218 14.70 18.36 -17.15
C ASN A 218 15.23 16.97 -16.81
N ILE A 219 16.40 16.91 -16.19
CA ILE A 219 16.95 15.67 -15.64
C ILE A 219 16.42 15.49 -14.21
N VAL A 220 15.87 14.31 -13.93
CA VAL A 220 15.38 13.94 -12.60
C VAL A 220 16.06 12.67 -12.13
N GLY A 221 16.71 12.78 -10.98
CA GLY A 221 17.19 11.63 -10.23
C GLY A 221 16.12 11.09 -9.30
N ALA A 222 16.08 9.79 -9.13
CA ALA A 222 15.23 9.13 -8.14
C ALA A 222 16.07 8.26 -7.22
N SER A 223 15.69 8.18 -5.95
CA SER A 223 16.13 7.12 -5.06
C SER A 223 14.95 6.38 -4.44
N VAL A 224 15.06 5.05 -4.41
CA VAL A 224 14.14 4.17 -3.68
C VAL A 224 14.95 3.42 -2.63
N VAL A 225 14.30 3.08 -1.54
CA VAL A 225 14.94 2.40 -0.42
C VAL A 225 14.26 1.06 -0.20
N PHE A 226 15.06 0.02 0.01
CA PHE A 226 14.61 -1.26 0.51
C PHE A 226 15.16 -1.46 1.92
N THR A 227 14.29 -1.85 2.84
CA THR A 227 14.62 -2.22 4.22
C THR A 227 14.24 -3.68 4.41
N ASP A 228 15.19 -4.52 4.81
CA ASP A 228 15.04 -5.97 4.95
C ASP A 228 14.43 -6.64 3.70
N GLY A 229 14.90 -6.21 2.52
CA GLY A 229 14.46 -6.73 1.23
C GLY A 229 13.04 -6.29 0.83
N GLN A 230 12.45 -5.31 1.53
CA GLN A 230 11.13 -4.76 1.24
C GLN A 230 11.17 -3.28 0.84
N PRO A 231 10.36 -2.83 -0.12
CA PRO A 231 10.34 -1.42 -0.51
C PRO A 231 9.81 -0.51 0.61
N ASP A 232 10.62 0.44 1.07
CA ASP A 232 10.26 1.46 2.06
C ASP A 232 9.85 2.77 1.38
N LYS A 233 8.58 2.83 0.98
CA LYS A 233 8.02 3.95 0.20
C LYS A 233 8.10 5.30 0.90
N LYS A 234 8.17 5.34 2.23
CA LYS A 234 8.27 6.60 3.01
C LYS A 234 9.63 7.26 2.79
N GLU A 235 10.64 6.46 2.44
CA GLU A 235 12.02 6.89 2.24
C GLU A 235 12.34 7.25 0.78
N TYR A 236 11.38 7.19 -0.13
CA TYR A 236 11.63 7.50 -1.54
C TYR A 236 11.85 8.99 -1.74
N ARG A 237 12.80 9.37 -2.59
CA ARG A 237 13.10 10.77 -2.88
C ARG A 237 13.30 11.00 -4.37
N LYS A 238 12.93 12.21 -4.80
CA LYS A 238 13.16 12.71 -6.15
C LYS A 238 14.06 13.93 -6.07
N TYR A 239 14.95 14.05 -7.03
CA TYR A 239 15.95 15.10 -7.08
C TYR A 239 15.85 15.78 -8.43
N LYS A 240 15.58 17.08 -8.41
CA LYS A 240 15.81 17.91 -9.59
C LYS A 240 17.32 18.13 -9.71
N ILE A 241 17.89 17.61 -10.79
CA ILE A 241 19.33 17.73 -11.09
C ILE A 241 19.57 19.12 -11.70
N LYS A 242 20.65 19.77 -11.30
CA LYS A 242 20.97 21.15 -11.67
C LYS A 242 22.15 21.27 -12.63
N THR A 243 22.81 20.17 -12.97
CA THR A 243 23.97 20.14 -13.88
C THR A 243 23.69 20.95 -15.17
N PRO A 244 24.49 21.99 -15.45
CA PRO A 244 24.24 22.93 -16.55
C PRO A 244 24.61 22.39 -17.94
N ASP A 245 25.39 21.31 -18.01
CA ASP A 245 25.77 20.67 -19.27
C ASP A 245 24.78 19.54 -19.61
N GLY A 246 24.15 19.65 -20.79
CA GLY A 246 23.09 18.74 -21.24
C GLY A 246 23.43 17.24 -21.17
N GLN A 247 22.40 16.39 -21.06
CA GLN A 247 22.40 14.91 -21.09
C GLN A 247 23.68 14.17 -20.62
N ASN A 248 24.39 14.68 -19.63
CA ASN A 248 25.51 13.97 -19.03
C ASN A 248 25.00 13.16 -17.84
N ASP A 249 24.57 11.93 -18.12
CA ASP A 249 24.03 11.00 -17.13
C ASP A 249 25.05 10.69 -16.02
N PHE A 250 26.36 10.72 -16.32
CA PHE A 250 27.42 10.51 -15.33
C PHE A 250 27.55 11.70 -14.37
N ALA A 251 27.60 12.92 -14.89
CA ALA A 251 27.64 14.13 -14.05
C ALA A 251 26.37 14.24 -13.19
N SER A 252 25.23 13.89 -13.75
CA SER A 252 23.94 13.86 -13.04
C SER A 252 23.93 12.81 -11.92
N MET A 253 24.46 11.62 -12.18
CA MET A 253 24.60 10.56 -11.16
C MET A 253 25.55 11.00 -10.03
N ARG A 254 26.68 11.63 -10.38
CA ARG A 254 27.63 12.18 -9.39
C ARG A 254 26.96 13.22 -8.49
N GLU A 255 26.23 14.19 -9.07
CA GLU A 255 25.48 15.21 -8.32
C GLU A 255 24.45 14.55 -7.38
N LEU A 256 23.66 13.61 -7.91
CA LEU A 256 22.61 12.91 -7.19
C LEU A 256 23.15 12.19 -5.95
N VAL A 257 24.17 11.34 -6.14
CA VAL A 257 24.77 10.55 -5.07
C VAL A 257 25.42 11.48 -4.05
N PHE A 258 26.20 12.47 -4.49
CA PHE A 258 26.86 13.42 -3.59
C PHE A 258 25.85 14.16 -2.71
N ARG A 259 24.77 14.68 -3.29
CA ARG A 259 23.70 15.37 -2.56
C ARG A 259 22.98 14.47 -1.57
N ARG A 260 22.86 13.17 -1.85
CA ARG A 260 22.18 12.22 -0.95
C ARG A 260 23.07 11.81 0.22
N VAL A 261 24.34 11.51 -0.01
CA VAL A 261 25.24 11.02 1.05
C VAL A 261 25.71 12.13 2.00
N THR A 262 25.60 13.40 1.58
CA THR A 262 25.88 14.57 2.42
C THR A 262 24.70 15.00 3.32
N GLN A 263 23.51 14.42 3.13
CA GLN A 263 22.35 14.68 4.00
C GLN A 263 22.47 13.92 5.33
N LYS A 264 22.84 14.63 6.39
CA LYS A 264 23.05 14.04 7.74
C LYS A 264 21.78 13.53 8.41
N GLU A 265 20.61 14.05 8.05
CA GLU A 265 19.32 13.67 8.65
C GLU A 265 18.85 12.27 8.26
N ARG A 266 19.44 11.67 7.22
CA ARG A 266 19.03 10.36 6.69
C ARG A 266 20.18 9.38 6.86
N PRO A 267 19.93 8.19 7.45
CA PRO A 267 20.96 7.19 7.62
C PRO A 267 21.53 6.77 6.26
N LEU A 268 22.84 6.52 6.23
CA LEU A 268 23.49 5.93 5.07
C LEU A 268 22.97 4.49 4.87
N PRO A 269 22.87 4.03 3.62
CA PRO A 269 22.52 2.64 3.35
C PRO A 269 23.73 1.72 3.60
N ASP A 270 23.46 0.44 3.81
CA ASP A 270 24.49 -0.60 3.88
C ASP A 270 25.03 -0.93 2.47
N LEU A 271 24.17 -0.74 1.45
CA LEU A 271 24.49 -0.94 0.03
C LEU A 271 23.84 0.13 -0.84
N LEU A 272 24.64 0.79 -1.68
CA LEU A 272 24.20 1.65 -2.76
C LEU A 272 24.08 0.83 -4.05
N LEU A 273 22.91 0.84 -4.68
CA LEU A 273 22.67 0.23 -5.98
C LEU A 273 22.51 1.30 -7.05
N ILE A 274 23.31 1.24 -8.11
CA ILE A 274 23.17 2.12 -9.27
C ILE A 274 22.49 1.34 -10.40
N ASP A 275 21.36 1.85 -10.90
CA ASP A 275 20.69 1.30 -12.08
C ASP A 275 21.40 1.76 -13.36
N GLY A 276 22.53 1.12 -13.66
CA GLY A 276 23.27 1.38 -14.88
C GLY A 276 24.65 0.74 -14.91
N GLY A 277 25.43 1.10 -15.92
CA GLY A 277 26.71 0.46 -16.22
C GLY A 277 27.92 1.03 -15.46
N LYS A 278 29.10 0.54 -15.84
CA LYS A 278 30.41 0.92 -15.26
C LYS A 278 30.66 2.43 -15.19
N GLY A 279 30.21 3.19 -16.19
CA GLY A 279 30.39 4.65 -16.22
C GLY A 279 29.64 5.36 -15.09
N GLN A 280 28.39 4.97 -14.84
CA GLN A 280 27.59 5.53 -13.74
C GLN A 280 28.12 5.06 -12.37
N LEU A 281 28.60 3.82 -12.27
CA LEU A 281 29.29 3.33 -11.07
C LEU A 281 30.51 4.20 -10.74
N SER A 282 31.35 4.50 -11.73
CA SER A 282 32.53 5.35 -11.54
C SER A 282 32.13 6.75 -11.07
N ALA A 283 31.09 7.34 -11.66
CA ALA A 283 30.61 8.66 -11.26
C ALA A 283 30.07 8.69 -9.82
N ALA A 284 29.36 7.63 -9.41
CA ALA A 284 28.89 7.48 -8.03
C ALA A 284 30.05 7.26 -7.04
N LEU A 285 31.09 6.52 -7.43
CA LEU A 285 32.30 6.35 -6.64
C LEU A 285 33.03 7.68 -6.40
N ASP A 286 33.17 8.51 -7.44
CA ASP A 286 33.76 9.85 -7.30
C ASP A 286 32.98 10.70 -6.27
N ALA A 287 31.65 10.60 -6.28
CA ALA A 287 30.80 11.31 -5.33
C ALA A 287 31.01 10.84 -3.87
N LEU A 288 31.16 9.54 -3.65
CA LEU A 288 31.46 8.98 -2.32
C LEU A 288 32.82 9.43 -1.81
N GLN A 289 33.84 9.40 -2.68
CA GLN A 289 35.18 9.87 -2.36
C GLN A 289 35.20 11.35 -2.00
N LEU A 290 34.52 12.18 -2.80
CA LEU A 290 34.40 13.62 -2.55
C LEU A 290 33.69 13.91 -1.22
N ALA A 291 32.65 13.14 -0.90
CA ALA A 291 31.93 13.25 0.36
C ALA A 291 32.68 12.62 1.56
N ARG A 292 33.79 11.89 1.31
CA ARG A 292 34.52 11.10 2.30
C ARG A 292 33.63 10.11 3.06
N VAL A 293 32.71 9.48 2.32
CA VAL A 293 31.76 8.50 2.86
C VAL A 293 32.16 7.11 2.37
N ASN A 294 32.26 6.16 3.30
CA ASN A 294 32.53 4.76 2.98
C ASN A 294 31.24 3.95 3.06
N VAL A 295 30.72 3.54 1.90
CA VAL A 295 29.51 2.71 1.76
C VAL A 295 29.75 1.74 0.61
N SER A 296 29.33 0.48 0.79
CA SER A 296 29.39 -0.52 -0.27
C SER A 296 28.53 -0.09 -1.45
N ILE A 297 29.04 -0.24 -2.68
CA ILE A 297 28.34 0.19 -3.89
C ILE A 297 28.44 -0.88 -4.97
N VAL A 298 27.33 -1.09 -5.69
CA VAL A 298 27.23 -1.99 -6.83
C VAL A 298 26.40 -1.32 -7.92
N ALA A 299 26.68 -1.63 -9.18
CA ALA A 299 25.85 -1.23 -10.30
C ALA A 299 25.30 -2.44 -11.03
N LEU A 300 24.03 -2.37 -11.44
CA LEU A 300 23.34 -3.42 -12.18
C LEU A 300 23.11 -2.97 -13.62
N ALA A 301 23.75 -3.63 -14.59
CA ALA A 301 23.59 -3.29 -15.99
C ALA A 301 22.38 -3.99 -16.64
N LYS A 302 21.52 -3.19 -17.28
CA LYS A 302 20.18 -3.57 -17.77
C LYS A 302 20.11 -4.67 -18.83
N GLN A 303 21.14 -4.87 -19.65
CA GLN A 303 21.07 -5.83 -20.76
C GLN A 303 21.43 -7.27 -20.37
N GLU A 304 22.36 -7.44 -19.43
CA GLU A 304 22.93 -8.75 -19.08
C GLU A 304 22.71 -9.13 -17.62
N GLU A 305 22.06 -8.27 -16.83
CA GLU A 305 21.96 -8.40 -15.37
C GLU A 305 23.34 -8.57 -14.69
N THR A 306 24.36 -8.00 -15.33
CA THR A 306 25.75 -8.06 -14.87
C THR A 306 25.97 -7.03 -13.78
N LEU A 307 26.53 -7.48 -12.65
CA LEU A 307 26.90 -6.63 -11.53
C LEU A 307 28.31 -6.11 -11.69
N PHE A 308 28.50 -4.81 -11.48
CA PHE A 308 29.81 -4.19 -11.41
C PHE A 308 30.08 -3.66 -10.01
N THR A 309 31.26 -3.96 -9.48
CA THR A 309 31.72 -3.45 -8.18
C THR A 309 33.01 -2.66 -8.36
N PRO A 310 33.44 -1.87 -7.36
CA PRO A 310 34.70 -1.13 -7.44
C PRO A 310 35.91 -2.04 -7.63
N THR A 311 35.84 -3.25 -7.06
CA THR A 311 36.89 -4.28 -7.10
C THR A 311 36.77 -5.19 -8.32
N ASN A 312 35.58 -5.40 -8.86
CA ASN A 312 35.33 -6.26 -10.02
C ASN A 312 34.71 -5.47 -11.19
N LYS A 313 35.60 -5.02 -12.08
CA LYS A 313 35.22 -4.31 -13.31
C LYS A 313 34.89 -5.22 -14.48
N THR A 314 35.22 -6.52 -14.44
CA THR A 314 34.86 -7.48 -15.50
C THR A 314 33.39 -7.84 -15.45
N GLY A 315 32.78 -7.74 -14.28
CA GLY A 315 31.38 -8.02 -14.05
C GLY A 315 31.19 -9.37 -13.34
N ILE A 316 30.10 -9.47 -12.58
CA ILE A 316 29.66 -10.70 -11.93
C ILE A 316 28.30 -11.06 -12.51
N THR A 317 28.20 -12.26 -13.08
CA THR A 317 26.93 -12.80 -13.59
C THR A 317 26.33 -13.72 -12.53
N LEU A 318 25.09 -13.45 -12.15
CA LEU A 318 24.35 -14.30 -11.23
C LEU A 318 23.52 -15.37 -11.96
N PRO A 319 23.29 -16.54 -11.36
CA PRO A 319 22.29 -17.49 -11.85
C PRO A 319 20.91 -16.84 -11.94
N ARG A 320 20.16 -17.13 -13.00
CA ARG A 320 18.86 -16.51 -13.29
C ARG A 320 17.79 -16.79 -12.23
N ASP A 321 17.95 -17.88 -11.50
CA ASP A 321 17.07 -18.36 -10.44
C ASP A 321 17.58 -18.00 -9.03
N SER A 322 18.72 -17.32 -8.92
CA SER A 322 19.25 -16.91 -7.61
C SER A 322 18.35 -15.86 -6.94
N ASP A 323 18.10 -16.05 -5.65
CA ASP A 323 17.26 -15.12 -4.88
C ASP A 323 17.91 -13.72 -4.79
N ALA A 324 19.24 -13.62 -4.85
CA ALA A 324 19.97 -12.35 -4.95
C ALA A 324 19.65 -11.58 -6.23
N LEU A 325 19.65 -12.25 -7.40
CA LEU A 325 19.33 -11.58 -8.66
C LEU A 325 17.86 -11.16 -8.69
N LEU A 326 16.95 -12.02 -8.23
CA LEU A 326 15.53 -11.69 -8.13
C LEU A 326 15.27 -10.47 -7.23
N LEU A 327 16.00 -10.37 -6.11
CA LEU A 327 15.95 -9.19 -5.24
C LEU A 327 16.44 -7.93 -5.97
N LEU A 328 17.60 -7.99 -6.64
CA LEU A 328 18.15 -6.86 -7.37
C LEU A 328 17.25 -6.39 -8.52
N MET A 329 16.65 -7.33 -9.25
CA MET A 329 15.65 -7.03 -10.28
C MET A 329 14.42 -6.35 -9.68
N ALA A 330 13.91 -6.83 -8.54
CA ALA A 330 12.79 -6.20 -7.85
C ALA A 330 13.10 -4.75 -7.42
N ILE A 331 14.33 -4.50 -6.95
CA ILE A 331 14.79 -3.15 -6.60
C ILE A 331 14.84 -2.27 -7.86
N ARG A 332 15.45 -2.76 -8.95
CA ARG A 332 15.53 -2.03 -10.21
C ARG A 332 14.14 -1.68 -10.78
N ASP A 333 13.24 -2.65 -10.78
CA ASP A 333 11.88 -2.47 -11.29
C ASP A 333 11.12 -1.44 -10.44
N GLU A 334 11.35 -1.42 -9.12
CA GLU A 334 10.81 -0.42 -8.21
C GLU A 334 11.32 0.99 -8.51
N VAL A 335 12.63 1.14 -8.75
CA VAL A 335 13.26 2.42 -9.14
C VAL A 335 12.62 2.92 -10.44
N HIS A 336 12.61 2.10 -11.48
CA HIS A 336 12.00 2.43 -12.78
C HIS A 336 10.52 2.80 -12.62
N ARG A 337 9.75 2.03 -11.83
CA ARG A 337 8.33 2.32 -11.58
C ARG A 337 8.15 3.68 -10.91
N PHE A 338 8.98 4.00 -9.93
CA PHE A 338 8.92 5.27 -9.21
C PHE A 338 9.24 6.46 -10.14
N VAL A 339 10.20 6.28 -11.05
CA VAL A 339 10.51 7.23 -12.11
C VAL A 339 9.35 7.38 -13.10
N ILE A 340 8.80 6.29 -13.65
CA ILE A 340 7.70 6.33 -14.64
C ILE A 340 6.44 6.97 -14.07
N SER A 341 6.12 6.72 -12.79
CA SER A 341 4.96 7.34 -12.13
C SER A 341 5.00 8.88 -12.17
N PHE A 342 6.21 9.45 -12.17
CA PHE A 342 6.43 10.89 -12.26
C PHE A 342 6.14 11.44 -13.66
N HIS A 343 6.54 10.71 -14.71
CA HIS A 343 6.25 11.06 -16.10
C HIS A 343 4.74 11.21 -16.33
N ARG A 344 3.95 10.29 -15.77
CA ARG A 344 2.47 10.33 -15.89
C ARG A 344 1.85 11.52 -15.18
N GLN A 345 2.29 11.84 -13.96
CA GLN A 345 1.77 12.97 -13.17
C GLN A 345 2.09 14.35 -13.78
N ARG A 346 3.21 14.51 -14.49
CA ARG A 346 3.53 15.78 -15.17
C ARG A 346 2.78 15.94 -16.49
N ARG A 347 2.62 14.87 -17.27
CA ARG A 347 1.83 14.92 -18.52
C ARG A 347 0.36 15.29 -18.26
N SER A 348 -0.23 14.79 -17.18
CA SER A 348 -1.60 15.18 -16.80
C SER A 348 -1.71 16.65 -16.35
N LYS A 349 -0.66 17.22 -15.76
CA LYS A 349 -0.64 18.65 -15.36
C LYS A 349 -0.37 19.60 -16.53
N THR A 350 0.38 19.16 -17.55
CA THR A 350 0.61 19.97 -18.76
C THR A 350 -0.61 20.01 -19.69
N PHE A 351 -1.51 19.02 -19.61
CA PHE A 351 -2.74 19.00 -20.41
C PHE A 351 -3.89 19.85 -19.82
N LEU A 352 -3.86 20.17 -18.52
CA LEU A 352 -4.84 21.01 -17.81
C LEU A 352 -4.37 22.48 -17.66
N GLY A 353 -3.36 22.88 -18.43
CA GLY A 353 -2.76 24.21 -18.39
C GLY A 353 -2.69 24.84 -19.78
N LYS A 354 -3.84 25.04 -20.41
CA LYS A 354 -4.08 26.04 -21.45
C LYS A 354 -5.47 26.62 -21.30
#